data_AF-A0A933G9S9-F1
#
_entry.id   AF-A0A933G9S9-F1
#
_cell.length_a   1.000
_cell.length_b   1.000
_cell.length_c   1.000
_cell.angle_alpha   90.00
_cell.angle_beta   90.00
_cell.angle_gamma   90.00
#
_symmetry.space_group_name_H-M   'P 1'
#
loop_
_entity.id
_entity.type
_entity.pdbx_description
1 polymer ?
#
loop_
_entity_poly.entity_id
_entity_poly.type
_entity_poly.pdbx_seq_one_letter_code
_entity_poly.pdbx_strand_id
1 'polypeptide(L)'
;MADRSSVDFMPAQASDNVAAVRVTEPSTVVIFGATGDLTARKLIPAFVRLAAQGLLPGVFSIVGVARRTLTDLVFRESLKQTVDKHLSRAAAGRNADVWDALAPGVHYCPLRFDQPADYRRLTEFLERIETERGAPGQRLFYLATAPEFFQPIVENLSAAGLIRGPGDRCPSRVIIEKPFGHDLESALALNRGTGRVLDEDQIYRIDHYL
;
A
#
# COMPACT_ATOMS: atom_id res chain seq x y z
N MET A 1 -52.52 -7.19 37.35
CA MET A 1 -52.25 -5.74 37.21
C MET A 1 -50.74 -5.59 37.22
N ALA A 2 -50.13 -5.44 36.04
CA ALA A 2 -48.68 -5.51 35.87
C ALA A 2 -48.03 -4.19 36.31
N ASP A 3 -47.06 -4.30 37.21
CA ASP A 3 -46.20 -3.22 37.68
C ASP A 3 -45.08 -2.97 36.66
N ARG A 4 -44.87 -1.69 36.31
CA ARG A 4 -43.93 -1.23 35.28
C ARG A 4 -42.58 -0.98 35.93
N SER A 5 -41.69 -1.95 35.90
CA SER A 5 -40.27 -1.74 36.20
C SER A 5 -39.60 -0.99 35.03
N SER A 6 -39.29 0.28 35.27
CA SER A 6 -38.45 1.13 34.42
C SER A 6 -37.05 0.51 34.29
N VAL A 7 -36.66 0.11 33.08
CA VAL A 7 -35.28 -0.28 32.78
C VAL A 7 -34.51 0.98 32.44
N ASP A 8 -33.63 1.38 33.36
CA ASP A 8 -32.74 2.53 33.19
C ASP A 8 -31.66 2.16 32.16
N PHE A 9 -31.73 2.75 30.97
CA PHE A 9 -30.76 2.50 29.90
C PHE A 9 -29.53 3.38 30.15
N MET A 10 -28.58 2.88 30.95
CA MET A 10 -27.25 3.49 31.00
C MET A 10 -26.51 3.17 29.69
N PRO A 11 -26.10 4.17 28.89
CA PRO A 11 -25.31 3.91 27.71
C PRO A 11 -23.96 3.34 28.15
N ALA A 12 -23.60 2.19 27.59
CA ALA A 12 -22.26 1.63 27.71
C ALA A 12 -21.26 2.71 27.29
N GLN A 13 -20.44 3.17 28.24
CA GLN A 13 -19.29 4.00 27.96
C GLN A 13 -18.39 3.18 27.04
N ALA A 14 -18.33 3.56 25.77
CA ALA A 14 -17.36 3.02 24.83
C ALA A 14 -15.97 3.32 25.42
N SER A 15 -15.28 2.27 25.87
CA SER A 15 -13.90 2.38 26.30
C SER A 15 -13.05 2.74 25.09
N ASP A 16 -12.66 4.01 24.99
CA ASP A 16 -11.64 4.55 24.09
C ASP A 16 -10.28 3.89 24.39
N ASN A 17 -10.11 2.64 23.98
CA ASN A 17 -8.83 1.95 24.07
C ASN A 17 -8.55 1.13 22.81
N VAL A 18 -8.55 1.80 21.66
CA VAL A 18 -7.70 1.39 20.55
C VAL A 18 -6.30 1.87 20.91
N ALA A 19 -5.56 1.08 21.69
CA ALA A 19 -4.12 1.28 21.83
C ALA A 19 -3.56 1.42 20.42
N ALA A 20 -2.98 2.59 20.10
CA ALA A 20 -2.50 2.89 18.76
C ALA A 20 -1.58 1.77 18.28
N VAL A 21 -2.07 0.95 17.35
CA VAL A 21 -1.30 -0.13 16.74
C VAL A 21 -0.14 0.53 16.02
N ARG A 22 1.02 0.57 16.67
CA ARG A 22 2.25 1.08 16.06
C ARG A 22 2.88 -0.08 15.30
N VAL A 23 2.92 0.03 13.98
CA VAL A 23 3.69 -0.89 13.14
C VAL A 23 5.16 -0.64 13.41
N THR A 24 5.85 -1.62 13.99
CA THR A 24 7.25 -1.50 14.40
C THR A 24 8.21 -2.05 13.37
N GLU A 25 7.75 -2.97 12.53
CA GLU A 25 8.55 -3.63 11.52
C GLU A 25 8.86 -2.69 10.37
N PRO A 26 10.12 -2.64 9.89
CA PRO A 26 10.45 -1.97 8.64
C PRO A 26 9.48 -2.39 7.54
N SER A 27 9.06 -1.46 6.69
CA SER A 27 8.06 -1.74 5.66
C SER A 27 8.36 -1.01 4.36
N THR A 28 8.24 -1.73 3.25
CA THR A 28 8.30 -1.16 1.90
C THR A 28 6.96 -1.32 1.21
N VAL A 29 6.36 -0.20 0.80
CA VAL A 29 5.17 -0.22 -0.06
C VAL A 29 5.59 -0.06 -1.50
N VAL A 30 5.22 -1.00 -2.36
CA VAL A 30 5.46 -0.98 -3.79
C VAL A 30 4.16 -0.67 -4.50
N ILE A 31 4.05 0.48 -5.17
CA ILE A 31 2.83 0.94 -5.83
C ILE A 31 2.93 0.67 -7.32
N PHE A 32 2.20 -0.32 -7.82
CA PHE A 32 2.02 -0.54 -9.25
C PHE A 32 1.05 0.50 -9.81
N GLY A 33 1.41 1.14 -10.94
CA GLY A 33 0.64 2.28 -11.44
C GLY A 33 0.96 3.58 -10.68
N ALA A 34 2.21 3.74 -10.23
CA ALA A 34 2.63 4.86 -9.39
C ALA A 34 2.44 6.25 -10.02
N THR A 35 2.40 6.35 -11.34
CA THR A 35 2.16 7.60 -12.07
C THR A 35 0.68 7.86 -12.35
N GLY A 36 -0.23 7.01 -11.84
CA GLY A 36 -1.67 7.07 -12.06
C GLY A 36 -2.40 8.01 -11.10
N ASP A 37 -3.65 8.32 -11.45
CA ASP A 37 -4.49 9.28 -10.71
C ASP A 37 -4.81 8.81 -9.28
N LEU A 38 -5.07 7.52 -9.06
CA LEU A 38 -5.34 6.96 -7.74
C LEU A 38 -4.15 7.18 -6.79
N THR A 39 -2.94 6.87 -7.26
CA THR A 39 -1.71 7.07 -6.49
C THR A 39 -1.56 8.53 -6.07
N ALA A 40 -1.73 9.44 -7.04
CA ALA A 40 -1.61 10.85 -6.80
C ALA A 40 -2.70 11.37 -5.83
N ARG A 41 -3.98 11.15 -6.14
CA ARG A 41 -5.08 11.79 -5.40
C ARG A 41 -5.38 11.15 -4.05
N LYS A 42 -5.01 9.88 -3.84
CA LYS A 42 -5.42 9.09 -2.67
C LYS A 42 -4.26 8.50 -1.91
N LEU A 43 -3.41 7.71 -2.57
CA LEU A 43 -2.40 6.91 -1.85
C LEU A 43 -1.33 7.78 -1.22
N ILE A 44 -0.70 8.67 -1.98
CA ILE A 44 0.38 9.52 -1.46
C ILE A 44 -0.14 10.48 -0.37
N PRO A 45 -1.28 11.19 -0.55
CA PRO A 45 -1.89 11.96 0.53
C PRO A 45 -2.20 11.13 1.78
N ALA A 46 -2.64 9.87 1.64
CA ALA A 46 -2.89 8.98 2.77
C ALA A 46 -1.60 8.64 3.52
N PHE A 47 -0.51 8.28 2.82
CA PHE A 47 0.78 8.02 3.45
C PHE A 47 1.35 9.24 4.16
N VAL A 48 1.22 10.44 3.59
CA VAL A 48 1.63 11.68 4.26
C VAL A 48 0.82 11.92 5.53
N ARG A 49 -0.50 11.64 5.51
CA ARG A 49 -1.34 11.74 6.73
C ARG A 49 -0.92 10.72 7.80
N LEU A 50 -0.64 9.48 7.41
CA LEU A 50 -0.15 8.44 8.33
C LEU A 50 1.21 8.83 8.94
N ALA A 51 2.12 9.37 8.11
CA ALA A 51 3.40 9.90 8.57
C ALA A 51 3.21 11.05 9.56
N ALA A 52 2.32 12.00 9.26
CA ALA A 52 2.02 13.13 10.13
C ALA A 52 1.43 12.71 11.48
N GLN A 53 0.79 11.55 11.55
CA GLN A 53 0.24 10.96 12.78
C GLN A 53 1.21 10.02 13.50
N GLY A 54 2.41 9.78 12.95
CA GLY A 54 3.39 8.86 13.53
C GLY A 54 2.94 7.39 13.47
N LEU A 55 2.10 7.03 12.49
CA LEU A 55 1.57 5.68 12.31
C LEU A 55 2.37 4.82 11.33
N LEU A 56 3.38 5.41 10.66
CA LEU A 56 4.32 4.66 9.85
C LEU A 56 5.47 4.10 10.71
N PRO A 57 6.06 2.97 10.32
CA PRO A 57 7.28 2.46 10.95
C PRO A 57 8.42 3.48 10.87
N GLY A 58 9.36 3.40 11.81
CA GLY A 58 10.57 4.22 11.80
C GLY A 58 11.42 4.02 10.53
N VAL A 59 11.37 2.82 9.94
CA VAL A 59 11.96 2.50 8.65
C VAL A 59 10.85 2.22 7.64
N PHE A 60 10.57 3.20 6.78
CA PHE A 60 9.53 3.10 5.78
C PHE A 60 10.01 3.58 4.42
N SER A 61 9.60 2.87 3.37
CA SER A 61 9.93 3.20 1.98
C SER A 61 8.70 3.09 1.09
N ILE A 62 8.63 3.96 0.08
CA ILE A 62 7.65 3.88 -1.00
C ILE A 62 8.42 3.66 -2.30
N VAL A 63 8.11 2.60 -3.03
CA VAL A 63 8.67 2.33 -4.35
C VAL A 63 7.56 2.43 -5.38
N GLY A 64 7.61 3.46 -6.21
CA GLY A 64 6.71 3.57 -7.35
C GLY A 64 7.18 2.72 -8.52
N VAL A 65 6.27 1.96 -9.14
CA VAL A 65 6.55 1.24 -10.38
C VAL A 65 5.54 1.58 -11.47
N ALA A 66 6.04 1.94 -12.65
CA ALA A 66 5.25 2.12 -13.86
C ALA A 66 6.13 2.02 -15.12
N ARG A 67 5.48 1.99 -16.28
CA ARG A 67 6.15 1.80 -17.58
C ARG A 67 7.07 2.95 -17.98
N ARG A 68 6.77 4.18 -17.54
CA ARG A 68 7.53 5.39 -17.92
C ARG A 68 8.88 5.37 -17.21
N THR A 69 9.97 5.61 -17.94
CA THR A 69 11.28 5.81 -17.32
C THR A 69 11.32 7.19 -16.65
N LEU A 70 11.48 7.20 -15.32
CA LEU A 70 11.65 8.39 -14.50
C LEU A 70 12.84 8.18 -13.55
N THR A 71 13.45 9.28 -13.14
CA THR A 71 14.39 9.28 -12.01
C THR A 71 13.63 9.44 -10.69
N ASP A 72 14.25 9.05 -9.58
CA ASP A 72 13.73 9.30 -8.23
C ASP A 72 13.38 10.78 -8.03
N LEU A 73 14.23 11.70 -8.51
CA LEU A 73 14.02 13.14 -8.40
C LEU A 73 12.73 13.58 -9.09
N VAL A 74 12.56 13.23 -10.36
CA VAL A 74 11.37 13.61 -11.14
C VAL A 74 10.11 12.98 -10.55
N PHE A 75 10.20 11.74 -10.08
CA PHE A 75 9.07 11.08 -9.43
C PHE A 75 8.67 11.82 -8.15
N ARG A 76 9.62 12.11 -7.25
CA ARG A 76 9.39 12.86 -6.00
C ARG A 76 8.80 14.26 -6.26
N GLU A 77 9.32 14.99 -7.24
CA GLU A 77 8.78 16.30 -7.62
C GLU A 77 7.31 16.23 -8.04
N SER A 78 6.95 15.23 -8.86
CA SER A 78 5.56 15.03 -9.28
C SER A 78 4.62 14.71 -8.11
N LEU A 79 5.12 13.94 -7.14
CA LEU A 79 4.36 13.61 -5.93
C LEU A 79 4.26 14.80 -4.98
N LYS A 80 5.30 15.63 -4.86
CA LYS A 80 5.26 16.86 -4.04
C LYS A 80 4.16 17.80 -4.51
N GLN A 81 4.07 18.05 -5.83
CA GLN A 81 2.99 18.86 -6.42
C GLN A 81 1.60 18.31 -6.07
N THR A 82 1.48 17.00 -6.00
CA THR A 82 0.24 16.31 -5.66
C THR A 82 -0.10 16.47 -4.17
N VAL A 83 0.89 16.32 -3.28
CA VAL A 83 0.76 16.55 -1.85
C VAL A 83 0.26 17.97 -1.58
N ASP A 84 0.88 18.97 -2.22
CA ASP A 84 0.52 20.38 -2.09
C ASP A 84 -0.91 20.66 -2.57
N LYS A 85 -1.36 19.94 -3.60
CA LYS A 85 -2.70 20.08 -4.18
C LYS A 85 -3.80 19.42 -3.36
N HIS A 86 -3.55 18.24 -2.80
CA HIS A 86 -4.58 17.38 -2.23
C HIS A 86 -4.65 17.40 -0.70
N LEU A 87 -3.66 17.96 -0.02
CA LEU A 87 -3.70 18.15 1.43
C LEU A 87 -4.21 19.55 1.80
N SER A 88 -4.81 19.65 2.98
CA SER A 88 -5.44 20.89 3.44
C SER A 88 -4.44 22.04 3.53
N ARG A 89 -4.80 23.19 2.95
CA ARG A 89 -4.03 24.44 3.05
C ARG A 89 -3.85 24.90 4.50
N ALA A 90 -4.80 24.59 5.39
CA ALA A 90 -4.70 24.95 6.81
C ALA A 90 -3.55 24.22 7.54
N ALA A 91 -3.08 23.09 7.00
CA ALA A 91 -1.97 22.31 7.53
C ALA A 91 -0.74 22.32 6.60
N ALA A 92 -0.67 23.25 5.63
CA ALA A 92 0.32 23.24 4.55
C ALA A 92 1.77 23.18 5.05
N GLY A 93 2.14 23.99 6.06
CA GLY A 93 3.50 23.97 6.63
C GLY A 93 3.88 22.61 7.22
N ARG A 94 3.02 22.05 8.08
CA ARG A 94 3.23 20.72 8.68
C ARG A 94 3.29 19.61 7.61
N ASN A 95 2.47 19.69 6.57
CA ASN A 95 2.47 18.68 5.51
C ASN A 95 3.74 18.74 4.66
N ALA A 96 4.28 19.94 4.42
CA ALA A 96 5.54 20.12 3.71
C ALA A 96 6.71 19.50 4.50
N ASP A 97 6.79 19.77 5.80
CA ASP A 97 7.83 19.20 6.67
C ASP A 97 7.75 17.67 6.71
N VAL A 98 6.53 17.12 6.82
CA VAL A 98 6.29 15.67 6.82
C VAL A 98 6.67 15.05 5.47
N TRP A 99 6.34 15.71 4.35
CA TRP A 99 6.75 15.25 3.03
C TRP A 99 8.27 15.27 2.88
N ASP A 100 8.95 16.34 3.30
CA ASP A 100 10.40 16.47 3.16
C ASP A 100 11.14 15.42 4.02
N ALA A 101 10.55 14.98 5.14
CA ALA A 101 11.04 13.84 5.93
C ALA A 101 10.77 12.47 5.27
N LEU A 102 9.65 12.31 4.56
CA LEU A 102 9.26 11.06 3.89
C LEU A 102 9.96 10.86 2.53
N ALA A 103 10.13 11.94 1.76
CA ALA A 103 10.59 11.95 0.37
C ALA A 103 11.94 11.21 0.13
N PRO A 104 12.93 11.25 1.05
CA PRO A 104 14.16 10.47 0.90
C PRO A 104 13.95 8.95 0.84
N GLY A 105 12.82 8.44 1.34
CA GLY A 105 12.42 7.03 1.24
C GLY A 105 11.49 6.70 0.09
N VAL A 106 11.23 7.68 -0.78
CA VAL A 106 10.42 7.48 -1.98
C VAL A 106 11.36 7.22 -3.15
N HIS A 107 11.19 6.09 -3.82
CA HIS A 107 12.03 5.62 -4.91
C HIS A 107 11.16 5.25 -6.11
N TYR A 108 11.78 5.12 -7.28
CA TYR A 108 11.09 4.74 -8.51
C TYR A 108 11.85 3.64 -9.26
N CYS A 109 11.13 2.60 -9.68
CA CYS A 109 11.66 1.53 -10.51
C CYS A 109 10.80 1.38 -11.79
N PRO A 110 11.34 1.72 -12.98
CA PRO A 110 10.63 1.49 -14.23
C PRO A 110 10.37 0.00 -14.44
N LEU A 111 9.12 -0.36 -14.68
CA LEU A 111 8.69 -1.75 -14.83
C LEU A 111 7.51 -1.85 -15.80
N ARG A 112 7.59 -2.82 -16.70
CA ARG A 112 6.49 -3.28 -17.53
C ARG A 112 5.86 -4.53 -16.93
N PHE A 113 4.54 -4.51 -16.76
CA PHE A 113 3.83 -5.58 -16.05
C PHE A 113 3.94 -6.95 -16.73
N ASP A 114 4.15 -6.95 -18.05
CA ASP A 114 4.25 -8.12 -18.93
C ASP A 114 5.69 -8.62 -19.14
N GLN A 115 6.69 -8.05 -18.46
CA GLN A 115 8.11 -8.37 -18.68
C GLN A 115 8.74 -9.01 -17.44
N PRO A 116 8.91 -10.35 -17.39
CA PRO A 116 9.52 -11.05 -16.26
C PRO A 116 10.91 -10.53 -15.86
N ALA A 117 11.69 -10.05 -16.84
CA ALA A 117 13.02 -9.49 -16.58
C ALA A 117 12.98 -8.21 -15.71
N ASP A 118 11.91 -7.42 -15.78
CA ASP A 118 11.77 -6.22 -14.96
C ASP A 118 11.50 -6.55 -13.49
N TYR A 119 10.85 -7.69 -13.20
CA TYR A 119 10.61 -8.13 -11.82
C TYR A 119 11.89 -8.61 -11.13
N ARG A 120 12.83 -9.21 -11.87
CA ARG A 120 14.18 -9.52 -11.33
C ARG A 120 14.91 -8.24 -10.92
N ARG A 121 14.86 -7.21 -11.77
CA ARG A 121 15.43 -5.89 -11.45
C ARG A 121 14.74 -5.25 -10.25
N LEU A 122 13.42 -5.40 -10.13
CA LEU A 122 12.67 -4.94 -8.96
C LEU A 122 13.15 -5.67 -7.69
N THR A 123 13.36 -6.97 -7.73
CA THR A 123 13.90 -7.73 -6.59
C THR A 123 15.24 -7.17 -6.11
N GLU A 124 16.21 -7.04 -7.02
CA GLU A 124 17.53 -6.47 -6.72
C GLU A 124 17.42 -5.05 -6.16
N PHE A 125 16.53 -4.24 -6.74
CA PHE A 125 16.29 -2.87 -6.32
C PHE A 125 15.71 -2.77 -4.90
N LEU A 126 14.73 -3.62 -4.56
CA LEU A 126 14.13 -3.67 -3.24
C LEU A 126 15.14 -4.12 -2.19
N GLU A 127 15.88 -5.18 -2.46
CA GLU A 127 16.91 -5.70 -1.53
C GLU A 127 18.00 -4.68 -1.25
N ARG A 128 18.40 -3.90 -2.26
CA ARG A 128 19.34 -2.79 -2.08
C ARG A 128 18.79 -1.71 -1.14
N ILE A 129 17.57 -1.21 -1.39
CA ILE A 129 16.96 -0.14 -0.55
C ILE A 129 16.75 -0.62 0.88
N GLU A 130 16.29 -1.86 1.05
CA GLU A 130 16.06 -2.46 2.37
C GLU A 130 17.37 -2.63 3.16
N THR A 131 18.46 -2.99 2.47
CA THR A 131 19.80 -3.08 3.07
C THR A 131 20.31 -1.70 3.48
N GLU A 132 20.20 -0.69 2.60
CA GLU A 132 20.59 0.70 2.88
C GLU A 132 19.83 1.30 4.08
N ARG A 133 18.60 0.83 4.32
CA ARG A 133 17.71 1.33 5.37
C ARG A 133 17.68 0.48 6.64
N GLY A 134 18.49 -0.56 6.72
CA GLY A 134 18.83 -1.23 7.98
C GLY A 134 18.11 -2.54 8.31
N ALA A 135 17.25 -3.08 7.43
CA ALA A 135 16.81 -4.49 7.44
C ALA A 135 15.74 -4.73 6.36
N PRO A 136 15.63 -5.97 5.84
CA PRO A 136 14.43 -6.35 5.10
C PRO A 136 13.23 -6.35 6.04
N GLY A 137 12.20 -5.64 5.59
CA GLY A 137 10.93 -5.50 6.27
C GLY A 137 9.83 -6.29 5.60
N GLN A 138 8.59 -6.04 5.99
CA GLN A 138 7.45 -6.52 5.22
C GLN A 138 7.29 -5.73 3.91
N ARG A 139 6.78 -6.39 2.88
CA ARG A 139 6.50 -5.78 1.56
C ARG A 139 5.00 -5.72 1.31
N LEU A 140 4.52 -4.54 0.93
CA LEU A 140 3.12 -4.34 0.56
C LEU A 140 3.04 -3.94 -0.91
N PHE A 141 2.48 -4.81 -1.74
CA PHE A 141 2.28 -4.55 -3.16
C PHE A 141 0.89 -3.96 -3.39
N TYR A 142 0.81 -2.67 -3.69
CA TYR A 142 -0.46 -2.00 -4.00
C TYR A 142 -0.68 -1.98 -5.50
N LEU A 143 -1.73 -2.66 -5.98
CA LEU A 143 -2.08 -2.72 -7.39
C LEU A 143 -3.01 -1.59 -7.79
N ALA A 144 -2.47 -0.38 -7.94
CA ALA A 144 -3.19 0.79 -8.45
C ALA A 144 -3.21 0.81 -9.99
N THR A 145 -3.55 -0.33 -10.60
CA THR A 145 -3.56 -0.56 -12.05
C THR A 145 -4.94 -0.95 -12.54
N ALA A 146 -5.10 -1.06 -13.86
CA ALA A 146 -6.33 -1.60 -14.43
C ALA A 146 -6.48 -3.10 -14.10
N PRO A 147 -7.72 -3.62 -13.94
CA PRO A 147 -7.98 -4.97 -13.45
C PRO A 147 -7.35 -6.10 -14.27
N GLU A 148 -7.24 -5.92 -15.58
CA GLU A 148 -6.62 -6.88 -16.49
C GLU A 148 -5.14 -7.16 -16.15
N PHE A 149 -4.49 -6.29 -15.38
CA PHE A 149 -3.10 -6.47 -14.96
C PHE A 149 -2.94 -7.14 -13.60
N PHE A 150 -3.99 -7.32 -12.80
CA PHE A 150 -3.85 -7.84 -11.43
C PHE A 150 -3.24 -9.24 -11.40
N GLN A 151 -3.83 -10.18 -12.14
CA GLN A 151 -3.33 -11.55 -12.20
C GLN A 151 -1.90 -11.62 -12.80
N PRO A 152 -1.61 -11.00 -13.98
CA PRO A 152 -0.25 -10.99 -14.51
C PRO A 152 0.80 -10.42 -13.55
N ILE A 153 0.47 -9.35 -12.81
CA ILE A 153 1.40 -8.78 -11.83
C ILE A 153 1.67 -9.77 -10.70
N VAL A 154 0.63 -10.36 -10.13
CA VAL A 154 0.74 -11.31 -9.02
C VAL A 154 1.52 -12.57 -9.41
N GLU A 155 1.28 -13.11 -10.60
CA GLU A 155 2.02 -14.25 -11.14
C GLU A 155 3.51 -13.92 -11.33
N ASN A 156 3.84 -12.75 -11.88
CA ASN A 156 5.23 -12.33 -12.05
C ASN A 156 5.94 -12.01 -10.73
N LEU A 157 5.25 -11.43 -9.75
CA LEU A 157 5.77 -11.25 -8.39
C LEU A 157 6.13 -12.61 -7.77
N SER A 158 5.25 -13.61 -7.91
CA SER A 158 5.48 -14.96 -7.41
C SER A 158 6.69 -15.60 -8.11
N ALA A 159 6.74 -15.54 -9.45
CA ALA A 159 7.85 -16.09 -10.23
C ALA A 159 9.21 -15.43 -9.91
N ALA A 160 9.21 -14.17 -9.47
CA ALA A 160 10.40 -13.44 -9.05
C ALA A 160 10.78 -13.65 -7.57
N GLY A 161 10.05 -14.49 -6.82
CA GLY A 161 10.30 -14.75 -5.39
C GLY A 161 9.97 -13.56 -4.48
N LEU A 162 9.11 -12.65 -4.95
CA LEU A 162 8.67 -11.46 -4.21
C LEU A 162 7.44 -11.74 -3.36
N ILE A 163 6.70 -12.82 -3.64
CA ILE A 163 5.64 -13.32 -2.77
C ILE A 163 6.26 -14.26 -1.74
N ARG A 164 6.18 -13.85 -0.48
CA ARG A 164 6.71 -14.52 0.71
C ARG A 164 5.63 -14.57 1.77
N GLY A 165 5.49 -15.72 2.43
CA GLY A 165 4.40 -16.01 3.36
C GLY A 165 4.53 -15.28 4.70
N PRO A 166 3.48 -15.29 5.55
CA PRO A 166 3.46 -14.58 6.84
C PRO A 166 4.57 -15.00 7.83
N GLY A 167 5.07 -16.24 7.74
CA GLY A 167 6.14 -16.76 8.58
C GLY A 167 7.56 -16.48 8.07
N ASP A 168 7.69 -15.91 6.88
CA ASP A 168 9.00 -15.60 6.30
C ASP A 168 9.60 -14.34 6.91
N ARG A 169 10.92 -14.19 6.81
CA ARG A 169 11.66 -13.01 7.28
C ARG A 169 11.19 -11.69 6.67
N CYS A 170 10.60 -11.74 5.47
CA CYS A 170 10.18 -10.58 4.68
C CYS A 170 8.80 -10.90 4.11
N PRO A 171 7.74 -10.93 4.95
CA PRO A 171 6.43 -11.34 4.51
C PRO A 171 5.87 -10.32 3.52
N SER A 172 5.04 -10.80 2.60
CA SER A 172 4.43 -9.97 1.56
C SER A 172 2.91 -9.97 1.67
N ARG A 173 2.31 -8.83 1.34
CA ARG A 173 0.86 -8.66 1.21
C ARG A 173 0.55 -7.93 -0.09
N VAL A 174 -0.58 -8.23 -0.70
CA VAL A 174 -1.03 -7.64 -1.96
C VAL A 174 -2.36 -6.94 -1.73
N ILE A 175 -2.40 -5.65 -2.04
CA ILE A 175 -3.62 -4.85 -2.05
C ILE A 175 -4.15 -4.77 -3.47
N ILE A 176 -5.42 -5.17 -3.65
CA ILE A 176 -6.10 -5.19 -4.95
C ILE A 176 -7.28 -4.24 -4.89
N GLU A 177 -7.36 -3.35 -5.88
CA GLU A 177 -8.48 -2.42 -6.06
C GLU A 177 -9.65 -3.06 -6.80
N LYS A 178 -10.83 -2.48 -6.63
CA LYS A 178 -11.99 -2.82 -7.45
C LYS A 178 -11.84 -2.27 -8.89
N PRO A 179 -12.51 -2.87 -9.89
CA PRO A 179 -13.42 -4.01 -9.81
C PRO A 179 -12.72 -5.37 -9.71
N PHE A 180 -13.29 -6.29 -8.94
CA PHE A 180 -12.82 -7.67 -8.77
C PHE A 180 -13.41 -8.61 -9.83
N GLY A 181 -13.48 -8.17 -11.09
CA GLY A 181 -14.27 -8.80 -12.15
C GLY A 181 -15.52 -7.99 -12.50
N HIS A 182 -16.14 -8.31 -13.64
CA HIS A 182 -17.36 -7.66 -14.15
C HIS A 182 -18.60 -8.57 -14.05
N ASP A 183 -18.41 -9.82 -13.67
CA ASP A 183 -19.45 -10.81 -13.41
C ASP A 183 -18.89 -11.89 -12.45
N LEU A 184 -19.74 -12.85 -12.07
CA LEU A 184 -19.36 -13.93 -11.17
C LEU A 184 -18.19 -14.77 -11.74
N GLU A 185 -18.19 -15.05 -13.03
CA GLU A 185 -17.19 -15.90 -13.66
C GLU A 185 -15.80 -15.27 -13.63
N SER A 186 -15.71 -14.00 -14.06
CA SER A 186 -14.47 -13.21 -14.03
C SER A 186 -13.97 -12.98 -12.60
N ALA A 187 -14.87 -12.79 -11.63
CA ALA A 187 -14.49 -12.66 -10.22
C ALA A 187 -13.92 -13.97 -9.65
N LEU A 188 -14.55 -15.11 -9.94
CA LEU A 188 -14.05 -16.42 -9.56
C LEU A 188 -12.71 -16.73 -10.26
N ALA A 189 -12.54 -16.31 -11.51
CA ALA A 189 -11.30 -16.46 -12.24
C ALA A 189 -10.16 -15.66 -11.58
N LEU A 190 -10.39 -14.38 -11.24
CA LEU A 190 -9.42 -13.55 -10.53
C LEU A 190 -9.04 -14.17 -9.18
N ASN A 191 -10.03 -14.56 -8.36
CA ASN A 191 -9.76 -15.19 -7.06
C ASN A 191 -8.97 -16.49 -7.18
N ARG A 192 -9.31 -17.35 -8.15
CA ARG A 192 -8.53 -18.58 -8.41
C ARG A 192 -7.12 -18.27 -8.89
N GLY A 193 -6.94 -17.24 -9.71
CA GLY A 193 -5.64 -16.82 -10.22
C GLY A 193 -4.71 -16.34 -9.11
N THR A 194 -5.20 -15.42 -8.27
CA THR A 194 -4.41 -14.87 -7.15
C THR A 194 -4.22 -15.88 -6.03
N GLY A 195 -5.24 -16.66 -5.68
CA GLY A 195 -5.18 -17.68 -4.62
C GLY A 195 -4.32 -18.91 -4.93
N ARG A 196 -3.79 -19.03 -6.16
CA ARG A 196 -2.77 -20.05 -6.50
C ARG A 196 -1.39 -19.70 -5.96
N VAL A 197 -1.13 -18.42 -5.71
CA VAL A 197 0.21 -17.92 -5.35
C VAL A 197 0.22 -17.11 -4.06
N LEU A 198 -0.94 -16.67 -3.58
CA LEU A 198 -1.11 -15.94 -2.34
C LEU A 198 -2.02 -16.75 -1.41
N ASP A 199 -1.63 -16.81 -0.14
CA ASP A 199 -2.55 -17.21 0.92
C ASP A 199 -3.57 -16.09 1.16
N GLU A 200 -4.79 -16.44 1.60
CA GLU A 200 -5.89 -15.46 1.72
C GLU A 200 -5.58 -14.32 2.72
N ASP A 201 -4.76 -14.58 3.74
CA ASP A 201 -4.33 -13.56 4.72
C ASP A 201 -3.28 -12.57 4.16
N GLN A 202 -2.75 -12.84 2.97
CA GLN A 202 -1.89 -11.94 2.22
C GLN A 202 -2.68 -11.01 1.30
N ILE A 203 -3.97 -11.26 1.05
CA ILE A 203 -4.77 -10.53 0.06
C ILE A 203 -5.68 -9.50 0.75
N TYR A 204 -5.53 -8.24 0.36
CA TYR A 204 -6.32 -7.13 0.86
C TYR A 204 -7.13 -6.54 -0.29
N ARG A 205 -8.41 -6.92 -0.37
CA ARG A 205 -9.34 -6.43 -1.39
C ARG A 205 -9.97 -5.12 -0.88
N ILE A 206 -9.71 -4.01 -1.56
CA ILE A 206 -10.21 -2.70 -1.13
C ILE A 206 -11.65 -2.49 -1.57
N ASP A 207 -12.52 -2.24 -0.60
CA ASP A 207 -13.74 -1.47 -0.79
C ASP A 207 -13.69 -0.28 0.17
N HIS A 208 -13.55 0.93 -0.38
CA HIS A 208 -13.38 2.16 0.42
C HIS A 208 -14.64 2.59 1.19
N TYR A 209 -15.75 1.85 1.08
CA TYR A 209 -16.93 2.02 1.91
C TYR A 209 -16.82 1.30 3.27
N LEU A 210 -15.94 0.29 3.37
CA LEU A 210 -15.61 -0.41 4.61
C LEU A 210 -14.56 0.38 5.40
#